data_AF-A0A2G4SZL7-F1
#
_entry.id   AF-A0A2G4SZL7-F1
#
_cell.length_a   1.000
_cell.length_b   1.000
_cell.length_c   1.000
_cell.angle_alpha   90.00
_cell.angle_beta   90.00
_cell.angle_gamma   90.00
#
_symmetry.space_group_name_H-M   'P 1'
#
loop_
_entity.id
_entity.type
_entity.pdbx_description
1 polymer ?
#
loop_
_entity_poly.entity_id
_entity_poly.type
_entity_poly.pdbx_seq_one_letter_code
_entity_poly.pdbx_strand_id
1 'polypeptide(L)'
;MSITRTKARLGEAISLYEQLSQEIKDTNNAATMTDEQWASYIRTLGHDAARLIQTSRSMDNDHLICALLNKQRKLERHKAWKKRARKRVKHEQRLVEKRNKQWIKEIEWKVTTAKVQKDAKDQKERETRRKIKELSRLLTKLTELRNLRRKKLESQGHFFADDGNEFFNKVKEWHEQQEKGEPERKELIIDEQDHWKHMELDRAAYEYWCQANQSTSALLRIRKEWDQYIWKNHERDERDPVGKIPPTFVKPSPPANWVWATYLL
;
A
#
# COMPACT_ATOMS: atom_id res chain seq x y z
N MET A 1 8.11 6.85 -50.68
CA MET A 1 7.02 5.92 -51.07
C MET A 1 6.57 5.04 -49.91
N SER A 2 5.26 4.95 -49.65
CA SER A 2 4.65 4.00 -48.69
C SER A 2 4.42 2.65 -49.37
N ILE A 3 4.54 1.52 -48.64
CA ILE A 3 4.27 0.16 -49.14
C ILE A 3 2.86 0.09 -49.78
N THR A 4 1.88 0.78 -49.18
CA THR A 4 0.51 0.81 -49.68
C THR A 4 0.40 1.51 -51.03
N ARG A 5 1.08 2.66 -51.19
CA ARG A 5 1.10 3.44 -52.42
C ARG A 5 1.85 2.74 -53.54
N THR A 6 2.95 2.05 -53.23
CA THR A 6 3.68 1.23 -54.23
C THR A 6 2.87 0.02 -54.67
N LYS A 7 2.17 -0.63 -53.73
CA LYS A 7 1.26 -1.73 -54.04
C LYS A 7 0.10 -1.27 -54.93
N ALA A 8 -0.52 -0.14 -54.63
CA ALA A 8 -1.59 0.43 -55.45
C ALA A 8 -1.11 0.76 -56.87
N ARG A 9 0.02 1.46 -56.99
CA ARG A 9 0.61 1.81 -58.29
C ARG A 9 1.00 0.59 -59.13
N LEU A 10 1.51 -0.47 -58.51
CA LEU A 10 1.76 -1.74 -59.20
C LEU A 10 0.46 -2.42 -59.63
N GLY A 11 -0.57 -2.39 -58.78
CA GLY A 11 -1.89 -2.91 -59.12
C GLY A 11 -2.51 -2.22 -60.34
N GLU A 12 -2.44 -0.88 -60.39
CA GLU A 12 -2.91 -0.08 -61.53
C GLU A 12 -2.13 -0.40 -62.82
N ALA A 13 -0.81 -0.60 -62.72
CA ALA A 13 0.00 -0.97 -63.88
C ALA A 13 -0.31 -2.39 -64.38
N ILE A 14 -0.54 -3.34 -63.47
CA ILE A 14 -0.94 -4.71 -63.81
C ILE A 14 -2.31 -4.72 -64.48
N SER A 15 -3.29 -4.01 -63.93
CA SER A 15 -4.64 -3.95 -64.52
C SER A 15 -4.63 -3.31 -65.91
N LEU A 16 -3.86 -2.25 -66.09
CA LEU A 16 -3.73 -1.58 -67.40
C LEU A 16 -3.05 -2.52 -68.41
N TYR A 17 -2.02 -3.26 -68.01
CA TYR A 17 -1.39 -4.26 -68.87
C TYR A 17 -2.35 -5.40 -69.25
N GLU A 18 -3.14 -5.91 -68.31
CA GLU A 18 -4.13 -6.95 -68.57
C GLU A 18 -5.22 -6.47 -69.54
N GLN A 19 -5.72 -5.23 -69.35
CA GLN A 19 -6.68 -4.58 -70.24
C GLN A 19 -6.14 -4.47 -71.66
N LEU A 20 -4.96 -3.88 -71.85
CA LEU A 20 -4.32 -3.78 -73.17
C LEU A 20 -4.06 -5.15 -73.79
N SER A 21 -3.65 -6.14 -72.98
CA SER A 21 -3.42 -7.49 -73.48
C SER A 21 -4.71 -8.18 -73.94
N GLN A 22 -5.86 -7.86 -73.35
CA GLN A 22 -7.17 -8.35 -73.79
C GLN A 22 -7.63 -7.61 -75.05
N GLU A 23 -7.54 -6.29 -75.07
CA GLU A 23 -7.91 -5.46 -76.22
C GLU A 23 -7.14 -5.84 -77.49
N ILE A 24 -5.84 -6.16 -77.38
CA ILE A 24 -5.02 -6.63 -78.51
C ILE A 24 -5.43 -8.04 -78.98
N LYS A 25 -5.93 -8.89 -78.08
CA LYS A 25 -6.40 -10.25 -78.42
C LYS A 25 -7.79 -10.25 -79.06
N ASP A 26 -8.61 -9.23 -78.78
CA ASP A 26 -9.95 -9.08 -79.32
C ASP A 26 -9.89 -8.54 -80.77
N THR A 27 -9.61 -9.43 -81.72
CA THR A 27 -9.42 -9.13 -83.15
C THR A 27 -10.65 -8.53 -83.85
N ASN A 28 -11.83 -8.58 -83.23
CA ASN A 28 -13.09 -8.10 -83.81
C ASN A 28 -13.16 -6.56 -83.90
N ASN A 29 -12.42 -5.84 -83.06
CA ASN A 29 -12.42 -4.37 -83.07
C ASN A 29 -11.60 -3.81 -84.26
N ALA A 30 -10.62 -4.57 -84.74
CA ALA A 30 -9.74 -4.12 -85.83
C ALA A 30 -10.46 -4.03 -87.18
N ALA A 31 -11.43 -4.92 -87.45
CA ALA A 31 -12.09 -4.97 -88.76
C ALA A 31 -13.15 -3.87 -88.98
N THR A 32 -13.53 -3.12 -87.92
CA THR A 32 -14.68 -2.20 -87.93
C THR A 32 -14.31 -0.73 -87.68
N MET A 33 -13.06 -0.44 -87.32
CA MET A 33 -12.57 0.91 -87.01
C MET A 33 -12.28 1.71 -88.29
N THR A 34 -12.66 2.98 -88.31
CA THR A 34 -12.24 3.93 -89.36
C THR A 34 -10.79 4.36 -89.19
N ASP A 35 -10.15 4.87 -90.24
CA ASP A 35 -8.73 5.30 -90.20
C ASP A 35 -8.45 6.36 -89.12
N GLU A 36 -9.39 7.27 -88.87
CA GLU A 36 -9.29 8.27 -87.79
C GLU A 36 -9.34 7.62 -86.40
N GLN A 37 -10.22 6.62 -86.23
CA GLN A 37 -10.32 5.86 -84.97
C GLN A 37 -9.04 5.04 -84.73
N TRP A 38 -8.48 4.44 -85.79
CA TRP A 38 -7.19 3.76 -85.75
C TRP A 38 -6.04 4.68 -85.33
N ALA A 39 -5.94 5.87 -85.92
CA ALA A 39 -4.92 6.85 -85.54
C ALA A 39 -5.05 7.30 -84.08
N SER A 40 -6.28 7.44 -83.58
CA SER A 40 -6.54 7.77 -82.18
C SER A 40 -6.15 6.63 -81.23
N TYR A 41 -6.48 5.39 -81.59
CA TYR A 41 -6.17 4.18 -80.82
C TYR A 41 -4.66 3.93 -80.72
N ILE A 42 -3.92 4.09 -81.81
CA ILE A 42 -2.46 3.96 -81.80
C ILE A 42 -1.82 5.03 -80.90
N ARG A 43 -2.38 6.24 -80.88
CA ARG A 43 -1.90 7.31 -79.99
C ARG A 43 -2.15 6.98 -78.52
N THR A 44 -3.33 6.50 -78.15
CA THR A 44 -3.65 6.10 -76.77
C THR A 44 -2.81 4.91 -76.34
N LEU A 45 -2.68 3.88 -77.20
CA LEU A 45 -1.81 2.73 -76.97
C LEU A 45 -0.35 3.15 -76.75
N GLY A 46 0.16 4.10 -77.52
CA GLY A 46 1.49 4.67 -77.35
C GLY A 46 1.66 5.40 -76.01
N HIS A 47 0.66 6.16 -75.59
CA HIS A 47 0.65 6.82 -74.27
C HIS A 47 0.62 5.80 -73.12
N ASP A 48 -0.22 4.78 -73.22
CA ASP A 48 -0.37 3.76 -72.18
C ASP A 48 0.87 2.86 -72.09
N ALA A 49 1.48 2.50 -73.22
CA ALA A 49 2.78 1.82 -73.27
C ALA A 49 3.89 2.67 -72.65
N ALA A 50 3.95 3.97 -72.97
CA ALA A 50 4.91 4.90 -72.36
C ALA A 50 4.71 5.01 -70.84
N ARG A 51 3.45 5.03 -70.38
CA ARG A 51 3.10 5.04 -68.96
C ARG A 51 3.56 3.75 -68.26
N LEU A 52 3.35 2.59 -68.86
CA LEU A 52 3.83 1.30 -68.33
C LEU A 52 5.36 1.28 -68.21
N ILE A 53 6.07 1.68 -69.27
CA ILE A 53 7.54 1.75 -69.27
C ILE A 53 8.05 2.69 -68.18
N GLN A 54 7.43 3.85 -68.01
CA GLN A 54 7.77 4.80 -66.96
C GLN A 54 7.53 4.22 -65.57
N THR A 55 6.42 3.49 -65.37
CA THR A 55 6.15 2.82 -64.10
C THR A 55 7.15 1.73 -63.81
N SER A 56 7.46 0.83 -64.75
CA SER A 56 8.50 -0.22 -64.59
C SER A 56 9.84 0.41 -64.22
N ARG A 57 10.34 1.40 -64.98
CA ARG A 57 11.60 2.09 -64.65
C ARG A 57 11.62 2.73 -63.27
N SER A 58 10.48 3.27 -62.82
CA SER A 58 10.38 3.86 -61.47
C SER A 58 10.34 2.82 -60.35
N MET A 59 9.94 1.59 -60.66
CA MET A 59 9.79 0.48 -59.72
C MET A 59 11.01 -0.45 -59.71
N ASP A 60 11.70 -0.59 -60.84
CA ASP A 60 12.98 -1.28 -61.05
C ASP A 60 14.15 -0.43 -60.54
N ASN A 61 14.05 -0.03 -59.28
CA ASN A 61 15.08 0.71 -58.57
C ASN A 61 15.47 -0.07 -57.30
N ASP A 62 16.70 -0.57 -57.28
CA ASP A 62 17.23 -1.40 -56.18
C ASP A 62 17.10 -0.73 -54.82
N HIS A 63 17.35 0.58 -54.73
CA HIS A 63 17.20 1.32 -53.48
C HIS A 63 15.75 1.38 -53.00
N LEU A 64 14.80 1.53 -53.92
CA LEU A 64 13.37 1.51 -53.61
C LEU A 64 12.95 0.12 -53.11
N ILE A 65 13.39 -0.94 -53.78
CA ILE A 65 13.11 -2.33 -53.40
C ILE A 65 13.67 -2.63 -52.01
N CYS A 66 14.94 -2.31 -51.76
CA CYS A 66 15.56 -2.46 -50.44
C CYS A 66 14.82 -1.67 -49.35
N ALA A 67 14.40 -0.43 -49.64
CA ALA A 67 13.66 0.39 -48.69
C ALA A 67 12.28 -0.20 -48.35
N LEU A 68 11.56 -0.76 -49.34
CA LEU A 68 10.28 -1.43 -49.13
C LEU A 68 10.45 -2.72 -48.31
N LEU A 69 11.46 -3.54 -48.62
CA LEU A 69 11.79 -4.75 -47.87
C LEU A 69 12.16 -4.42 -46.41
N ASN A 70 12.91 -3.34 -46.19
CA ASN A 70 13.25 -2.88 -44.84
C ASN A 70 12.01 -2.43 -44.06
N LYS A 71 11.10 -1.70 -44.70
CA LYS A 71 9.82 -1.31 -44.11
C LYS A 71 8.96 -2.54 -43.80
N GLN A 72 8.89 -3.53 -44.68
CA GLN A 72 8.16 -4.77 -44.45
C GLN A 72 8.74 -5.55 -43.27
N ARG A 73 10.06 -5.74 -43.22
CA ARG A 73 10.75 -6.38 -42.08
C ARG A 73 10.52 -5.61 -40.78
N LYS A 74 10.50 -4.28 -40.80
CA LYS A 74 10.19 -3.45 -39.62
C LYS A 74 8.76 -3.70 -39.14
N LEU A 75 7.78 -3.77 -40.04
CA LEU A 75 6.39 -4.07 -39.70
C LEU A 75 6.23 -5.46 -39.08
N GLU A 76 6.88 -6.48 -39.64
CA GLU A 76 6.84 -7.84 -39.09
C GLU A 76 7.49 -7.93 -37.71
N ARG A 77 8.64 -7.29 -37.52
CA ARG A 77 9.27 -7.17 -36.19
C ARG A 77 8.35 -6.47 -35.19
N HIS A 78 7.68 -5.39 -35.60
CA HIS A 78 6.76 -4.65 -34.74
C HIS A 78 5.52 -5.49 -34.38
N LYS A 79 4.93 -6.22 -35.35
CA LYS A 79 3.83 -7.17 -35.09
C LYS A 79 4.24 -8.27 -34.11
N ALA A 80 5.42 -8.87 -34.31
CA ALA A 80 5.98 -9.89 -33.42
C ALA A 80 6.23 -9.33 -32.01
N TRP A 81 6.81 -8.13 -31.92
CA TRP A 81 7.02 -7.42 -30.66
C TRP A 81 5.70 -7.17 -29.93
N LYS A 82 4.67 -6.66 -30.63
CA LYS A 82 3.33 -6.42 -30.06
C LYS A 82 2.70 -7.72 -29.53
N LYS A 83 2.87 -8.84 -30.23
CA LYS A 83 2.43 -10.17 -29.78
C LYS A 83 3.16 -10.61 -28.51
N ARG A 84 4.48 -10.45 -28.45
CA ARG A 84 5.29 -10.75 -27.25
C ARG A 84 4.94 -9.85 -26.07
N ALA A 85 4.76 -8.55 -26.30
CA ALA A 85 4.37 -7.58 -25.28
C ALA A 85 3.01 -7.95 -24.66
N ARG A 86 2.00 -8.25 -25.49
CA ARG A 86 0.69 -8.74 -25.01
C ARG A 86 0.79 -10.01 -24.18
N LYS A 87 1.67 -10.95 -24.55
CA LYS A 87 1.91 -12.18 -23.78
C LYS A 87 2.54 -11.89 -22.42
N ARG A 88 3.52 -10.97 -22.35
CA ARG A 88 4.15 -10.55 -21.08
C ARG A 88 3.14 -9.95 -20.13
N VAL A 89 2.32 -9.00 -20.60
CA VAL A 89 1.26 -8.38 -19.80
C VAL A 89 0.29 -9.42 -19.26
N LYS A 90 -0.19 -10.35 -20.10
CA LYS A 90 -1.09 -11.44 -19.64
C LYS A 90 -0.42 -12.36 -18.61
N HIS A 91 0.86 -12.65 -18.77
CA HIS A 91 1.60 -13.48 -17.83
C HIS A 91 1.76 -12.78 -16.48
N GLU A 92 2.10 -11.50 -16.50
CA GLU A 92 2.20 -10.65 -15.30
C GLU A 92 0.87 -10.53 -14.58
N GLN A 93 -0.24 -10.29 -15.30
CA GLN A 93 -1.59 -10.31 -14.74
C GLN A 93 -1.90 -11.63 -14.02
N ARG A 94 -1.57 -12.78 -14.63
CA ARG A 94 -1.76 -14.09 -13.99
C ARG A 94 -0.91 -14.26 -12.72
N LEU A 95 0.31 -13.74 -12.71
CA LEU A 95 1.17 -13.78 -11.51
C LEU A 95 0.58 -12.91 -10.39
N VAL A 96 0.11 -11.71 -10.73
CA VAL A 96 -0.56 -10.81 -9.79
C VAL A 96 -1.84 -11.45 -9.26
N GLU A 97 -2.68 -12.03 -10.11
CA GLU A 97 -3.88 -12.76 -9.68
C GLU A 97 -3.55 -13.92 -8.74
N LYS A 98 -2.48 -14.69 -9.01
CA LYS A 98 -2.03 -15.76 -8.12
C LYS A 98 -1.59 -15.23 -6.76
N ARG A 99 -0.78 -14.15 -6.73
CA ARG A 99 -0.36 -13.50 -5.49
C ARG A 99 -1.56 -12.96 -4.71
N ASN A 100 -2.50 -12.29 -5.38
CA ASN A 100 -3.71 -11.78 -4.76
C ASN A 100 -4.56 -12.91 -4.17
N LYS A 101 -4.73 -14.02 -4.89
CA LYS A 101 -5.43 -15.21 -4.36
C LYS A 101 -4.74 -15.80 -3.13
N GLN A 102 -3.41 -15.85 -3.12
CA GLN A 102 -2.66 -16.31 -1.96
C GLN A 102 -2.84 -15.37 -0.77
N TRP A 103 -2.75 -14.06 -1.02
CA TRP A 103 -2.92 -13.03 -0.01
C TRP A 103 -4.33 -13.03 0.60
N ILE A 104 -5.37 -13.18 -0.22
CA ILE A 104 -6.76 -13.33 0.24
C ILE A 104 -6.89 -14.57 1.15
N LYS A 105 -6.36 -15.72 0.74
CA LYS A 105 -6.38 -16.93 1.57
C LYS A 105 -5.65 -16.75 2.90
N GLU A 106 -4.51 -16.07 2.89
CA GLU A 106 -3.75 -15.79 4.11
C GLU A 106 -4.53 -14.88 5.07
N ILE A 107 -5.20 -13.85 4.54
CA ILE A 107 -6.08 -12.96 5.32
C ILE A 107 -7.27 -13.75 5.87
N GLU A 108 -7.96 -14.54 5.04
CA GLU A 108 -9.08 -15.38 5.49
C GLU A 108 -8.65 -16.33 6.61
N TRP A 109 -7.47 -16.93 6.49
CA TRP A 109 -6.90 -17.78 7.53
C TRP A 109 -6.59 -17.00 8.82
N LYS A 110 -6.01 -15.80 8.73
CA LYS A 110 -5.76 -14.93 9.89
C LYS A 110 -7.05 -14.50 10.56
N VAL A 111 -8.09 -14.15 9.79
CA VAL A 111 -9.39 -13.73 10.33
C VAL A 111 -10.10 -14.90 11.02
N THR A 112 -10.12 -16.08 10.39
CA THR A 112 -10.76 -17.27 10.96
C THR A 112 -10.04 -17.75 12.22
N THR A 113 -8.71 -17.79 12.22
CA THR A 113 -7.92 -18.15 13.41
C THR A 113 -8.08 -17.14 14.54
N ALA A 114 -8.07 -15.84 14.25
CA ALA A 114 -8.34 -14.80 15.25
C ALA A 114 -9.75 -14.91 15.84
N LYS A 115 -10.75 -15.27 15.02
CA LYS A 115 -12.12 -15.50 15.50
C LYS A 115 -12.19 -16.70 16.44
N VAL A 116 -11.56 -17.83 16.08
CA VAL A 116 -11.48 -19.01 16.95
C VAL A 116 -10.78 -18.70 18.28
N GLN A 117 -9.67 -17.97 18.24
CA GLN A 117 -8.96 -17.55 19.45
C GLN A 117 -9.81 -16.64 20.34
N LYS A 118 -10.56 -15.70 19.73
CA LYS A 118 -11.48 -14.82 20.45
C LYS A 118 -12.62 -15.60 21.10
N ASP A 119 -13.26 -16.51 20.36
CA ASP A 119 -14.36 -17.32 20.88
C ASP A 119 -13.88 -18.23 22.03
N ALA A 120 -12.66 -18.79 21.93
CA ALA A 120 -12.04 -19.55 23.01
C ALA A 120 -11.75 -18.69 24.26
N LYS A 121 -11.31 -17.44 24.08
CA LYS A 121 -11.09 -16.49 25.19
C LYS A 121 -12.41 -16.10 25.85
N ASP A 122 -13.42 -15.77 25.06
CA ASP A 122 -14.76 -15.40 25.55
C ASP A 122 -15.40 -16.55 26.32
N GLN A 123 -15.20 -17.80 25.88
CA GLN A 123 -15.68 -18.98 26.59
C GLN A 123 -14.99 -19.15 27.96
N LYS A 124 -13.66 -19.03 28.03
CA LYS A 124 -12.92 -19.06 29.31
C LYS A 124 -13.37 -17.94 30.25
N GLU A 125 -13.64 -16.76 29.72
CA GLU A 125 -14.15 -15.64 30.52
C GLU A 125 -15.57 -15.94 31.07
N ARG A 126 -16.44 -16.58 30.30
CA ARG A 126 -17.75 -17.02 30.78
C ARG A 126 -17.63 -18.08 31.88
N GLU A 127 -16.73 -19.05 31.72
CA GLU A 127 -16.47 -20.09 32.72
C GLU A 127 -15.94 -19.51 34.03
N THR A 128 -14.96 -18.61 33.97
CA THR A 128 -14.45 -17.90 35.16
C THR A 128 -15.52 -17.06 35.83
N ARG A 129 -16.34 -16.32 35.07
CA ARG A 129 -17.49 -15.57 35.62
C ARG A 129 -18.52 -16.48 36.30
N ARG A 130 -18.79 -17.68 35.76
CA ARG A 130 -19.67 -18.68 36.41
C ARG A 130 -19.08 -19.15 37.73
N LYS A 131 -17.78 -19.49 37.74
CA LYS A 131 -17.07 -19.94 38.94
C LYS A 131 -17.03 -18.87 40.03
N ILE A 132 -16.81 -17.61 39.66
CA ILE A 132 -16.90 -16.47 40.59
C ILE A 132 -18.31 -16.39 41.19
N LYS A 133 -19.37 -16.48 40.37
CA LYS A 133 -20.75 -16.45 40.89
C LYS A 133 -21.05 -17.59 41.86
N GLU A 134 -20.56 -18.80 41.58
CA GLU A 134 -20.71 -19.96 42.48
C GLU A 134 -19.98 -19.73 43.80
N LEU A 135 -18.72 -19.28 43.75
CA LEU A 135 -17.93 -18.96 44.94
C LEU A 135 -18.57 -17.82 45.76
N SER A 136 -19.09 -16.77 45.12
CA SER A 136 -19.82 -15.70 45.80
C SER A 136 -21.06 -16.21 46.52
N ARG A 137 -21.84 -17.11 45.89
CA ARG A 137 -23.01 -17.74 46.54
C ARG A 137 -22.63 -18.63 47.72
N LEU A 138 -21.48 -19.30 47.65
CA LEU A 138 -20.99 -20.12 48.74
C LEU A 138 -20.49 -19.23 49.89
N LEU A 139 -19.78 -18.15 49.56
CA LEU A 139 -19.34 -17.13 50.50
C LEU A 139 -20.54 -16.56 51.27
N THR A 140 -21.61 -16.12 50.59
CA THR A 140 -22.79 -15.55 51.27
C THR A 140 -23.40 -16.54 52.27
N LYS A 141 -23.54 -17.82 51.89
CA LYS A 141 -24.01 -18.88 52.80
C LYS A 141 -23.08 -19.08 54.01
N LEU A 142 -21.76 -19.05 53.80
CA LEU A 142 -20.79 -19.14 54.90
C LEU A 142 -20.86 -17.92 55.81
N THR A 143 -21.05 -16.72 55.25
CA THR A 143 -21.23 -15.48 56.03
C THR A 143 -22.52 -15.55 56.84
N GLU A 144 -23.63 -16.01 56.26
CA GLU A 144 -24.89 -16.26 56.98
C GLU A 144 -24.70 -17.24 58.13
N LEU A 145 -24.01 -18.37 57.89
CA LEU A 145 -23.70 -19.35 58.94
C LEU A 145 -22.82 -18.76 60.05
N ARG A 146 -21.80 -17.96 59.69
CA ARG A 146 -20.95 -17.25 60.66
C ARG A 146 -21.79 -16.30 61.51
N ASN A 147 -22.69 -15.54 60.90
CA ASN A 147 -23.55 -14.59 61.59
C ASN A 147 -24.54 -15.30 62.54
N LEU A 148 -25.14 -16.42 62.11
CA LEU A 148 -26.00 -17.23 62.99
C LEU A 148 -25.23 -17.80 64.18
N ARG A 149 -24.00 -18.30 63.98
CA ARG A 149 -23.14 -18.78 65.07
C ARG A 149 -22.76 -17.67 66.03
N ARG A 150 -22.44 -16.48 65.51
CA ARG A 150 -22.15 -15.30 66.34
C ARG A 150 -23.34 -14.89 67.18
N LYS A 151 -24.52 -14.73 66.59
CA LYS A 151 -25.76 -14.43 67.33
C LYS A 151 -26.03 -15.42 68.45
N LYS A 152 -25.77 -16.72 68.22
CA LYS A 152 -25.88 -17.75 69.27
C LYS A 152 -24.85 -17.55 70.39
N LEU A 153 -23.60 -17.22 70.04
CA LEU A 153 -22.53 -16.96 71.03
C LEU A 153 -22.76 -15.64 71.79
N GLU A 154 -23.29 -14.61 71.14
CA GLU A 154 -23.72 -13.35 71.77
C GLU A 154 -24.85 -13.59 72.77
N SER A 155 -25.84 -14.42 72.43
CA SER A 155 -26.88 -14.82 73.39
C SER A 155 -26.34 -15.64 74.57
N GLN A 156 -25.13 -16.19 74.44
CA GLN A 156 -24.40 -16.90 75.50
C GLN A 156 -23.42 -15.99 76.26
N GLY A 157 -23.35 -14.70 75.92
CA GLY A 157 -22.50 -13.70 76.59
C GLY A 157 -21.13 -13.45 75.95
N HIS A 158 -20.84 -14.02 74.76
CA HIS A 158 -19.60 -13.72 74.02
C HIS A 158 -19.72 -12.44 73.20
N PHE A 159 -18.74 -11.54 73.33
CA PHE A 159 -18.68 -10.27 72.58
C PHE A 159 -17.76 -10.39 71.36
N PHE A 160 -18.24 -9.98 70.18
CA PHE A 160 -17.45 -9.91 68.94
C PHE A 160 -17.22 -8.45 68.53
N ALA A 161 -15.95 -8.03 68.42
CA ALA A 161 -15.57 -6.66 68.10
C ALA A 161 -15.74 -6.25 66.62
N ASP A 162 -16.23 -7.14 65.76
CA ASP A 162 -16.29 -6.90 64.31
C ASP A 162 -17.44 -5.97 63.89
N ASP A 163 -18.38 -5.63 64.78
CA ASP A 163 -19.51 -4.72 64.46
C ASP A 163 -19.18 -3.23 64.63
N GLY A 164 -17.89 -2.86 64.69
CA GLY A 164 -17.46 -1.47 64.87
C GLY A 164 -16.28 -1.07 63.99
N ASN A 165 -16.51 -0.95 62.68
CA ASN A 165 -15.59 -0.27 61.73
C ASN A 165 -15.32 1.21 62.07
N GLU A 166 -15.62 1.71 63.27
CA GLU A 166 -15.33 3.10 63.64
C GLU A 166 -13.84 3.42 63.57
N PHE A 167 -12.96 2.48 63.96
CA PHE A 167 -11.52 2.69 63.88
C PHE A 167 -11.02 2.78 62.43
N PHE A 168 -11.41 1.83 61.58
CA PHE A 168 -10.99 1.82 60.17
C PHE A 168 -11.64 2.93 59.35
N ASN A 169 -12.88 3.31 59.66
CA ASN A 169 -13.52 4.48 59.06
C ASN A 169 -12.82 5.77 59.50
N LYS A 170 -12.45 5.92 60.78
CA LYS A 170 -11.64 7.07 61.26
C LYS A 170 -10.26 7.12 60.61
N VAL A 171 -9.59 5.97 60.44
CA VAL A 171 -8.28 5.90 59.75
C VAL A 171 -8.42 6.26 58.27
N LYS A 172 -9.49 5.81 57.60
CA LYS A 172 -9.77 6.15 56.21
C LYS A 172 -10.14 7.62 56.04
N GLU A 173 -10.99 8.17 56.90
CA GLU A 173 -11.35 9.59 56.94
C GLU A 173 -10.14 10.48 57.23
N TRP A 174 -9.26 10.06 58.14
CA TRP A 174 -7.99 10.73 58.42
C TRP A 174 -7.06 10.73 57.19
N HIS A 175 -6.99 9.61 56.46
CA HIS A 175 -6.18 9.50 55.25
C HIS A 175 -6.77 10.31 54.06
N GLU A 176 -8.09 10.36 53.91
CA GLU A 176 -8.79 11.18 52.91
C GLU A 176 -8.73 12.68 53.24
N GLN A 177 -8.67 13.05 54.52
CA GLN A 177 -8.43 14.45 54.94
C GLN A 177 -6.98 14.87 54.70
N GLN A 178 -6.01 13.96 54.86
CA GLN A 178 -4.61 14.19 54.47
C GLN A 178 -4.46 14.35 52.95
N GLU A 179 -5.15 13.54 52.14
CA GLU A 179 -5.09 13.63 50.67
C GLU A 179 -5.85 14.83 50.07
N LYS A 180 -6.78 15.45 50.83
CA LYS A 180 -7.46 16.70 50.45
C LYS A 180 -6.72 17.96 50.88
N GLY A 181 -5.63 17.84 51.64
CA GLY A 181 -4.62 18.89 51.73
C GLY A 181 -3.97 19.07 50.36
N GLU A 182 -3.70 20.32 49.98
CA GLU A 182 -3.13 20.71 48.68
C GLU A 182 -2.11 19.70 48.14
N PRO A 183 -2.13 19.36 46.84
CA PRO A 183 -1.05 18.58 46.27
C PRO A 183 0.23 19.38 46.53
N GLU A 184 1.10 18.86 47.39
CA GLU A 184 2.39 19.46 47.69
C GLU A 184 3.04 19.82 46.35
N ARG A 185 3.21 21.12 46.11
CA ARG A 185 3.97 21.60 44.95
C ARG A 185 5.38 21.06 45.13
N LYS A 186 5.68 19.93 44.48
CA LYS A 186 7.01 19.36 44.48
C LYS A 186 7.97 20.43 43.97
N GLU A 187 8.86 20.87 44.83
CA GLU A 187 9.86 21.87 44.47
C GLU A 187 10.63 21.39 43.25
N LEU A 188 10.78 22.26 42.26
CA LEU A 188 11.42 21.89 41.01
C LEU A 188 12.90 21.62 41.27
N ILE A 189 13.34 20.39 40.98
CA ILE A 189 14.76 20.06 40.96
C ILE A 189 15.35 20.69 39.71
N ILE A 190 15.95 21.87 39.86
CA ILE A 190 16.66 22.59 38.80
C ILE A 190 18.12 22.12 38.83
N ASP A 191 18.63 21.72 37.67
CA ASP A 191 20.03 21.30 37.52
C ASP A 191 20.97 22.50 37.69
N GLU A 192 22.12 22.31 38.36
CA GLU A 192 23.05 23.40 38.67
C GLU A 192 23.70 24.01 37.43
N GLN A 193 23.74 23.27 36.31
CA GLN A 193 24.26 23.74 35.03
C GLN A 193 23.17 24.32 34.11
N ASP A 194 21.94 24.50 34.59
CA ASP A 194 20.84 25.03 33.78
C ASP A 194 20.93 26.55 33.59
N HIS A 195 21.49 26.97 32.46
CA HIS A 195 21.59 28.37 32.06
C HIS A 195 20.23 29.02 31.73
N TRP A 196 19.15 28.24 31.60
CA TRP A 196 17.85 28.74 31.18
C TRP A 196 17.07 29.36 32.35
N LYS A 197 17.49 29.09 33.59
CA LYS A 197 16.95 29.70 34.81
C LYS A 197 17.03 31.23 34.83
N HIS A 198 18.00 31.80 34.12
CA HIS A 198 18.26 33.25 34.09
C HIS A 198 17.71 33.94 32.83
N MET A 199 17.12 33.19 31.91
CA MET A 199 16.50 33.75 30.70
C MET A 199 15.05 34.15 31.00
N GLU A 200 14.54 35.18 30.32
CA GLU A 200 13.14 35.64 30.42
C GLU A 200 12.17 34.67 29.69
N LEU A 201 12.22 33.39 30.04
CA LEU A 201 11.24 32.40 29.58
C LEU A 201 9.95 32.54 30.40
N ASP A 202 8.84 32.20 29.76
CA ASP A 202 7.56 32.05 30.47
C ASP A 202 7.73 31.03 31.61
N ARG A 203 7.43 31.48 32.83
CA ARG A 203 7.61 30.69 34.05
C ARG A 203 6.84 29.38 33.95
N ALA A 204 5.61 29.39 33.44
CA ALA A 204 4.81 28.18 33.32
C ALA A 204 5.44 27.15 32.35
N ALA A 205 6.03 27.62 31.24
CA ALA A 205 6.72 26.76 30.28
C ALA A 205 8.02 26.18 30.85
N TYR A 206 8.77 26.98 31.61
CA TYR A 206 9.99 26.53 32.27
C TYR A 206 9.69 25.48 33.35
N GLU A 207 8.69 25.73 34.20
CA GLU A 207 8.24 24.76 35.21
C GLU A 207 7.76 23.45 34.58
N TYR A 208 7.07 23.52 33.43
CA TYR A 208 6.66 22.35 32.65
C TYR A 208 7.86 21.53 32.16
N TRP A 209 8.91 22.20 31.68
CA TRP A 209 10.13 21.53 31.21
C TRP A 209 10.90 20.86 32.35
N CYS A 210 11.04 21.52 33.50
CA CYS A 210 11.72 20.97 34.68
C CYS A 210 11.05 19.69 35.24
N GLN A 211 9.76 19.45 34.97
CA GLN A 211 9.10 18.20 35.35
C GLN A 211 9.72 16.96 34.68
N ALA A 212 10.32 17.12 33.50
CA ALA A 212 11.00 16.01 32.82
C ALA A 212 12.16 15.45 33.65
N ASN A 213 12.85 16.31 34.40
CA ASN A 213 14.01 15.91 35.21
C ASN A 213 13.61 15.20 36.51
N GLN A 214 12.35 15.31 36.94
CA GLN A 214 11.86 14.75 38.21
C GLN A 214 11.26 13.35 38.06
N SER A 215 10.75 13.00 36.87
CA SER A 215 10.11 11.71 36.65
C SER A 215 10.26 11.22 35.21
N THR A 216 10.63 9.95 35.06
CA THR A 216 10.72 9.28 33.76
C THR A 216 9.38 9.26 33.02
N SER A 217 8.27 9.19 33.75
CA SER A 217 6.93 9.25 33.15
C SER A 217 6.59 10.64 32.62
N ALA A 218 6.97 11.70 33.34
CA ALA A 218 6.84 13.09 32.90
C ALA A 218 7.74 13.37 31.70
N LEU A 219 8.99 12.89 31.71
CA LEU A 219 9.91 12.96 30.58
C LEU A 219 9.34 12.30 29.32
N LEU A 220 8.79 11.09 29.45
CA LEU A 220 8.15 10.39 28.33
C LEU A 220 6.91 11.13 27.81
N ARG A 221 6.11 11.73 28.69
CA ARG A 221 4.94 12.54 28.31
C ARG A 221 5.37 13.77 27.51
N ILE A 222 6.29 14.56 28.07
CA ILE A 222 6.82 15.77 27.44
C ILE A 222 7.42 15.41 26.08
N ARG A 223 8.27 14.37 26.01
CA ARG A 223 8.87 13.94 24.75
C ARG A 223 7.83 13.60 23.67
N LYS A 224 6.78 12.84 24.03
CA LYS A 224 5.71 12.46 23.09
C LYS A 224 4.92 13.66 22.57
N GLU A 225 4.71 14.67 23.40
CA GLU A 225 4.06 15.92 22.97
C GLU A 225 4.94 16.69 21.97
N TRP A 226 6.24 16.78 22.24
CA TRP A 226 7.20 17.41 21.31
C TRP A 226 7.33 16.66 19.99
N ASP A 227 7.29 15.33 20.01
CA ASP A 227 7.35 14.52 18.79
C ASP A 227 6.21 14.86 17.80
N GLN A 228 5.05 15.32 18.28
CA GLN A 228 3.94 15.76 17.42
C GLN A 228 4.32 16.95 16.52
N TYR A 229 5.19 17.84 17.02
CA TYR A 229 5.64 19.02 16.29
C TYR A 229 6.84 18.73 15.39
N ILE A 230 7.65 17.71 15.73
CA ILE A 230 8.78 17.26 14.93
C ILE A 230 8.32 16.43 13.72
N TRP A 231 7.20 15.68 13.83
CA TRP A 231 6.69 14.79 12.78
C TRP A 231 5.77 15.43 11.72
N LYS A 232 5.52 16.75 11.72
CA LYS A 232 4.59 17.39 10.78
C LYS A 232 4.86 17.11 9.28
N ASN A 233 6.05 16.61 8.90
CA ASN A 233 6.46 16.38 7.52
C ASN A 233 6.64 14.90 7.12
N HIS A 234 6.43 13.93 8.02
CA HIS A 234 6.41 12.52 7.66
C HIS A 234 5.11 11.89 8.13
N GLU A 235 4.35 11.36 7.16
CA GLU A 235 3.13 10.59 7.38
C GLU A 235 3.37 9.62 8.54
N ARG A 236 2.48 9.64 9.55
CA ARG A 236 2.51 8.65 10.62
C ARG A 236 2.52 7.27 9.96
N ASP A 237 3.65 6.60 9.99
CA ASP A 237 3.72 5.21 9.59
C ASP A 237 2.89 4.44 10.62
N GLU A 238 1.71 3.97 10.21
CA GLU A 238 0.76 3.24 11.07
C GLU A 238 1.39 1.99 11.72
N ARG A 239 2.58 1.60 11.27
CA ARG A 239 3.35 0.46 11.74
C ARG A 239 4.20 0.74 12.99
N ASP A 240 4.32 1.99 13.45
CA ASP A 240 5.21 2.34 14.57
C ASP A 240 4.53 3.11 15.71
N PRO A 241 3.74 2.42 16.56
CA PRO A 241 2.98 3.06 17.64
C PRO A 241 3.87 3.59 18.79
N VAL A 242 5.18 3.31 18.77
CA VAL A 242 6.11 3.64 19.86
C VAL A 242 6.85 4.96 19.62
N GLY A 243 6.76 5.55 18.42
CA GLY A 243 7.36 6.84 18.15
C GLY A 243 8.89 6.78 18.20
N LYS A 244 9.50 6.06 17.25
CA LYS A 244 10.96 5.94 17.18
C LYS A 244 11.61 7.29 16.93
N ILE A 245 12.70 7.54 17.64
CA ILE A 245 13.59 8.68 17.40
C ILE A 245 14.06 8.61 15.94
N PRO A 246 14.03 9.73 15.18
CA PRO A 246 14.47 9.71 13.79
C PRO A 246 15.88 9.13 13.64
N PRO A 247 16.14 8.31 12.61
CA PRO A 247 17.43 7.65 12.42
C PRO A 247 18.59 8.64 12.18
N THR A 248 18.30 9.91 11.88
CA THR A 248 19.30 10.97 11.74
C THR A 248 19.71 11.63 13.06
N PHE A 249 18.93 11.47 14.13
CA PHE A 249 19.17 12.13 15.42
C PHE A 249 20.12 11.36 16.33
N VAL A 250 20.28 10.06 16.09
CA VAL A 250 21.20 9.21 16.83
C VAL A 250 22.05 8.47 15.82
N LYS A 251 23.38 8.57 15.96
CA LYS A 251 24.29 7.72 15.16
C LYS A 251 24.00 6.26 15.52
N PRO A 252 23.63 5.40 14.56
CA PRO A 252 23.35 4.01 14.87
C PRO A 252 24.59 3.36 15.49
N SER A 253 24.38 2.46 16.45
CA SER A 253 25.48 1.69 17.01
C SER A 253 26.17 0.88 15.89
N PRO A 254 27.51 0.72 15.95
CA PRO A 254 28.20 -0.13 14.99
C PRO A 254 27.60 -1.54 15.02
N PRO A 255 27.61 -2.25 13.87
CA PRO A 255 27.05 -3.59 13.79
C PRO A 255 27.73 -4.51 14.80
N ALA A 256 26.93 -5.21 15.60
CA ALA A 256 27.41 -6.04 16.70
C ALA A 256 28.25 -7.25 16.24
N ASN A 257 28.21 -7.61 14.95
CA ASN A 257 28.93 -8.74 14.37
C ASN A 257 29.33 -8.43 12.91
N TRP A 258 30.49 -8.93 12.49
CA TRP A 258 31.03 -8.78 11.14
C TRP A 258 30.08 -9.30 10.05
N VAL A 259 29.33 -10.37 10.32
CA VAL A 259 28.30 -10.90 9.39
C VAL A 259 27.18 -9.89 9.16
N TRP A 260 26.84 -9.05 10.14
CA TRP A 260 25.83 -8.00 9.98
C TRP A 260 26.40 -6.78 9.26
N ALA A 261 27.69 -6.50 9.43
CA ALA A 261 28.38 -5.41 8.74
C ALA A 261 28.39 -5.61 7.21
N THR A 262 28.44 -6.85 6.72
CA THR A 262 28.47 -7.14 5.27
C THR A 262 27.17 -6.80 4.54
N TYR A 263 26.04 -6.64 5.25
CA TYR A 263 24.74 -6.29 4.66
C TYR A 263 24.45 -4.78 4.66
N LEU A 264 25.38 -3.95 5.15
CA LEU A 264 25.24 -2.49 5.23
C LEU A 264 26.07 -1.72 4.17
N LEU A 265 26.79 -2.43 3.29
CA LEU A 265 27.46 -1.91 2.09
C LEU A 265 26.53 -1.97 0.87
#